data_AF-A0ABD1P828-F1
#
_entry.id   AF-A0ABD1P828-F1
#
_cell.length_a   1.000
_cell.length_b   1.000
_cell.length_c   1.000
_cell.angle_alpha   90.00
_cell.angle_beta   90.00
_cell.angle_gamma   90.00
#
_symmetry.space_group_name_H-M   'P 1'
#
loop_
_entity.id
_entity.type
_entity.pdbx_description
1 polymer ?
#
loop_
_entity_poly.entity_id
_entity_poly.type
_entity_poly.pdbx_seq_one_letter_code
_entity_poly.pdbx_strand_id
1 'polypeptide(L)'
;MPPATVPTGPPKNRSATTNHHPPPAQTRPLTDVEIIQLAQHHHRLISSQPAPLHLQPFLLSESSHPILISYLHSRAASVNPTPAVAEYVSALFSLISHHPSALSSLLPSLLLSYISLFTSRKIPHDHHSLSTLQLFVVHLDSIEIAKIPEAIDLIILYLPDVKDLEDAHVLILLPKCLELVRMSNEIEKPIEYINSVIDSLLKCEWSKVLLVKLVEIIRDFSCIDKWRKREFLEKVFNGMRNNFEMQDLPGLVYQLLVLASKDFGKREVIEGIVLYFDGKIKGGSIMRQVEGTVLLHVNFAVKQDPSLGLEVLGLVRSDSRALNHFTIALLLSVARIRRFSESAIGVLRTALFNAYKDYNFARQAECDWDV
;
A
#
# COMPACT_ATOMS: atom_id res chain seq x y z
N MET A 1 75.93 -73.09 -22.36
CA MET A 1 76.66 -71.81 -22.46
C MET A 1 75.66 -70.70 -22.78
N PRO A 2 75.81 -69.51 -22.19
CA PRO A 2 74.72 -68.58 -21.88
C PRO A 2 74.29 -67.72 -23.08
N PRO A 3 73.08 -67.12 -23.03
CA PRO A 3 72.50 -66.35 -24.13
C PRO A 3 72.96 -64.89 -24.15
N ALA A 4 72.89 -64.32 -25.36
CA ALA A 4 73.36 -62.99 -25.73
C ALA A 4 72.60 -61.84 -25.05
N THR A 5 73.36 -60.88 -24.56
CA THR A 5 72.95 -59.61 -23.96
C THR A 5 72.64 -58.58 -25.04
N VAL A 6 71.39 -58.10 -25.09
CA VAL A 6 70.95 -56.92 -25.84
C VAL A 6 70.89 -55.72 -24.88
N PRO A 7 71.46 -54.55 -25.20
CA PRO A 7 71.40 -53.38 -24.33
C PRO A 7 70.09 -52.61 -24.51
N THR A 8 69.44 -52.34 -23.39
CA THR A 8 68.24 -51.51 -23.21
C THR A 8 68.60 -50.02 -23.25
N GLY A 9 68.15 -49.31 -24.28
CA GLY A 9 68.17 -47.84 -24.32
C GLY A 9 66.93 -47.25 -23.62
N PRO A 10 67.06 -46.19 -22.80
CA PRO A 10 65.93 -45.53 -22.14
C PRO A 10 65.15 -44.62 -23.10
N PRO A 11 63.91 -44.24 -22.76
CA PRO A 11 62.89 -43.85 -23.73
C PRO A 11 62.97 -42.38 -24.16
N LYS A 12 62.46 -42.13 -25.38
CA LYS A 12 62.30 -40.82 -26.02
C LYS A 12 61.55 -39.82 -25.12
N ASN A 13 62.20 -38.68 -24.85
CA ASN A 13 61.61 -37.46 -24.33
C ASN A 13 60.44 -37.01 -25.24
N ARG A 14 59.20 -37.17 -24.77
CA ARG A 14 58.07 -36.38 -25.26
C ARG A 14 58.15 -35.01 -24.61
N SER A 15 58.57 -34.04 -25.40
CA SER A 15 58.38 -32.61 -25.15
C SER A 15 56.92 -32.32 -24.82
N ALA A 16 56.65 -31.97 -23.57
CA ALA A 16 55.39 -31.42 -23.14
C ALA A 16 55.20 -30.06 -23.82
N THR A 17 54.36 -30.02 -24.86
CA THR A 17 53.74 -28.78 -25.31
C THR A 17 52.75 -28.36 -24.23
N THR A 18 53.18 -27.44 -23.38
CA THR A 18 52.33 -26.68 -22.49
C THR A 18 51.33 -25.91 -23.35
N ASN A 19 50.14 -26.47 -23.51
CA ASN A 19 48.96 -25.72 -23.93
C ASN A 19 48.68 -24.68 -22.85
N HIS A 20 49.24 -23.49 -23.01
CA HIS A 20 48.77 -22.29 -22.33
C HIS A 20 47.35 -22.02 -22.81
N HIS A 21 46.37 -22.62 -22.12
CA HIS A 21 45.05 -22.02 -22.07
C HIS A 21 45.23 -20.60 -21.51
N PRO A 22 44.80 -19.54 -22.22
CA PRO A 22 44.71 -18.24 -21.59
C PRO A 22 43.74 -18.38 -20.39
N PRO A 23 44.01 -17.70 -19.26
CA PRO A 23 43.07 -17.66 -18.15
C PRO A 23 41.71 -17.18 -18.69
N PRO A 24 40.58 -17.66 -18.13
CA PRO A 24 39.27 -17.14 -18.53
C PRO A 24 39.32 -15.62 -18.39
N ALA A 25 39.06 -14.91 -19.49
CA ALA A 25 39.07 -13.46 -19.51
C ALA A 25 38.17 -12.97 -18.38
N GLN A 26 38.75 -12.35 -17.36
CA GLN A 26 37.99 -11.59 -16.37
C GLN A 26 37.35 -10.44 -17.13
N THR A 27 36.11 -10.66 -17.55
CA THR A 27 35.31 -9.65 -18.25
C THR A 27 35.18 -8.45 -17.32
N ARG A 28 35.70 -7.30 -17.77
CA ARG A 28 35.61 -6.01 -17.08
C ARG A 28 34.18 -5.76 -16.59
N PRO A 29 33.99 -5.23 -15.36
CA PRO A 29 32.68 -4.81 -14.89
C PRO A 29 32.03 -3.81 -15.86
N LEU A 30 30.77 -4.06 -16.23
CA LEU A 30 29.98 -3.12 -17.02
C LEU A 30 29.75 -1.85 -16.21
N THR A 31 29.85 -0.70 -16.85
CA THR A 31 29.40 0.58 -16.29
C THR A 31 27.89 0.68 -16.31
N ASP A 32 27.34 1.56 -15.48
CA ASP A 32 25.93 1.90 -15.43
C ASP A 32 25.36 2.39 -16.78
N VAL A 33 26.13 3.16 -17.54
CA VAL A 33 25.76 3.60 -18.90
C VAL A 33 25.68 2.41 -19.86
N GLU A 34 26.66 1.50 -19.81
CA GLU A 34 26.66 0.30 -20.66
C GLU A 34 25.50 -0.64 -20.33
N ILE A 35 25.10 -0.75 -19.05
CA ILE A 35 23.93 -1.52 -18.61
C ILE A 35 22.64 -0.94 -19.20
N ILE A 36 22.47 0.38 -19.15
CA ILE A 36 21.31 1.06 -19.75
C ILE A 36 21.28 0.82 -21.28
N GLN A 37 22.42 1.00 -21.96
CA GLN A 37 22.51 0.77 -23.40
C GLN A 37 22.21 -0.69 -23.77
N LEU A 38 22.68 -1.65 -22.98
CA LEU A 38 22.40 -3.06 -23.15
C LEU A 38 20.89 -3.34 -23.04
N ALA A 39 20.22 -2.81 -22.02
CA ALA A 39 18.78 -2.97 -21.84
C ALA A 39 17.98 -2.37 -23.01
N GLN A 40 18.37 -1.18 -23.51
CA GLN A 40 17.75 -0.55 -24.67
C GLN A 40 17.97 -1.36 -25.95
N HIS A 41 19.16 -1.95 -26.12
CA HIS A 41 19.47 -2.79 -27.27
C HIS A 41 18.63 -4.07 -27.29
N HIS A 42 18.51 -4.75 -26.13
CA HIS A 42 17.64 -5.91 -25.96
C HIS A 42 16.19 -5.59 -26.31
N HIS A 43 15.67 -4.45 -25.84
CA HIS A 43 14.29 -4.04 -26.15
C HIS A 43 14.07 -3.82 -27.66
N ARG A 44 15.03 -3.22 -28.37
CA ARG A 44 14.95 -3.01 -29.83
C ARG A 44 15.04 -4.32 -30.61
N LEU A 45 15.95 -5.22 -30.23
CA LEU A 45 16.14 -6.50 -30.93
C LEU A 45 14.89 -7.36 -30.90
N ILE A 46 14.21 -7.44 -29.76
CA ILE A 46 12.98 -8.23 -29.60
C ILE A 46 11.85 -7.74 -30.53
N SER A 47 11.79 -6.43 -30.79
CA SER A 47 10.82 -5.88 -31.76
C SER A 47 11.12 -6.29 -33.21
N SER A 48 12.34 -6.77 -33.49
CA SER A 48 12.82 -7.05 -34.85
C SER A 48 13.12 -8.53 -35.14
N GLN A 49 13.54 -9.35 -34.15
CA GLN A 49 13.80 -10.79 -34.29
C GLN A 49 14.06 -11.48 -32.92
N PRO A 50 13.46 -12.65 -32.62
CA PRO A 50 13.64 -13.36 -31.34
C PRO A 50 14.81 -14.35 -31.41
N ALA A 51 16.05 -13.86 -31.32
CA ALA A 51 17.23 -14.71 -31.09
C ALA A 51 17.60 -14.73 -29.59
N PRO A 52 18.15 -15.84 -29.04
CA PRO A 52 18.56 -15.90 -27.65
C PRO A 52 19.74 -14.95 -27.41
N LEU A 53 19.49 -13.89 -26.63
CA LEU A 53 20.48 -12.88 -26.29
C LEU A 53 21.37 -13.40 -25.14
N HIS A 54 22.68 -13.37 -25.34
CA HIS A 54 23.65 -13.83 -24.35
C HIS A 54 24.00 -12.67 -23.41
N LEU A 55 23.57 -12.75 -22.14
CA LEU A 55 24.01 -11.79 -21.12
C LEU A 55 25.50 -11.95 -20.83
N GLN A 56 26.14 -10.84 -20.47
CA GLN A 56 27.52 -10.90 -20.00
C GLN A 56 27.61 -11.64 -18.66
N PRO A 57 28.63 -12.50 -18.45
CA PRO A 57 28.81 -13.25 -17.21
C PRO A 57 28.88 -12.40 -15.94
N PHE A 58 29.34 -11.15 -16.06
CA PHE A 58 29.39 -10.17 -14.98
C PHE A 58 28.01 -9.98 -14.32
N LEU A 59 26.96 -9.74 -15.12
CA LEU A 59 25.61 -9.50 -14.62
C LEU A 59 25.00 -10.74 -13.97
N LEU A 60 25.37 -11.93 -14.45
CA LEU A 60 24.84 -13.21 -13.94
C LEU A 60 25.50 -13.64 -12.62
N SER A 61 26.51 -12.93 -12.14
CA SER A 61 27.21 -13.27 -10.90
C SER A 61 26.70 -12.44 -9.72
N GLU A 62 26.35 -13.10 -8.62
CA GLU A 62 25.94 -12.42 -7.38
C GLU A 62 27.04 -11.51 -6.80
N SER A 63 28.30 -11.78 -7.14
CA SER A 63 29.44 -10.91 -6.77
C SER A 63 29.35 -9.52 -7.39
N SER A 64 28.55 -9.34 -8.46
CA SER A 64 28.31 -8.05 -9.09
C SER A 64 27.25 -7.21 -8.38
N HIS A 65 26.38 -7.81 -7.54
CA HIS A 65 25.26 -7.10 -6.92
C HIS A 65 25.69 -5.85 -6.14
N PRO A 66 26.73 -5.88 -5.28
CA PRO A 66 27.17 -4.69 -4.57
C PRO A 66 27.60 -3.56 -5.52
N ILE A 67 28.20 -3.90 -6.67
CA ILE A 67 28.60 -2.94 -7.69
C ILE A 67 27.36 -2.35 -8.38
N LEU A 68 26.40 -3.20 -8.77
CA LEU A 68 25.14 -2.76 -9.39
C LEU A 68 24.33 -1.83 -8.48
N ILE A 69 24.31 -2.11 -7.18
CA ILE A 69 23.69 -1.25 -6.16
C ILE A 69 24.49 0.04 -5.95
N SER A 70 25.83 -0.01 -5.99
CA SER A 70 26.65 1.20 -5.90
C SER A 70 26.39 2.18 -7.05
N TYR A 71 26.07 1.69 -8.24
CA TYR A 71 25.66 2.52 -9.37
C TYR A 71 24.32 3.20 -9.14
N LEU A 72 23.35 2.53 -8.52
CA LEU A 72 22.09 3.16 -8.11
C LEU A 72 22.35 4.35 -7.17
N HIS A 73 23.21 4.16 -6.16
CA HIS A 73 23.59 5.24 -5.24
C HIS A 73 24.36 6.37 -5.93
N SER A 74 25.26 6.05 -6.86
CA SER A 74 25.98 7.05 -7.67
C SER A 74 25.01 7.90 -8.51
N ARG A 75 24.01 7.25 -9.14
CA ARG A 75 22.96 7.92 -9.92
C ARG A 75 22.07 8.80 -9.05
N ALA A 76 21.75 8.36 -7.83
CA ALA A 76 21.03 9.17 -6.85
C ALA A 76 21.83 10.41 -6.38
N ALA A 77 23.17 10.36 -6.43
CA ALA A 77 24.02 11.50 -6.11
C ALA A 77 24.34 12.40 -7.33
N SER A 78 23.77 12.12 -8.51
CA SER A 78 24.03 12.89 -9.73
C SER A 78 23.30 14.23 -9.76
N VAL A 79 23.64 15.08 -10.72
CA VAL A 79 23.05 16.43 -10.90
C VAL A 79 21.52 16.35 -11.14
N ASN A 80 21.05 15.30 -11.83
CA ASN A 80 19.64 15.07 -12.12
C ASN A 80 19.26 13.65 -11.69
N PRO A 81 19.04 13.43 -10.38
CA PRO A 81 18.92 12.08 -9.82
C PRO A 81 17.66 11.36 -10.28
N THR A 82 16.53 12.08 -10.44
CA THR A 82 15.24 11.50 -10.81
C THR A 82 15.29 10.66 -12.09
N PRO A 83 15.59 11.23 -13.28
CA PRO A 83 15.60 10.44 -14.51
C PRO A 83 16.72 9.40 -14.50
N ALA A 84 17.87 9.72 -13.89
CA ALA A 84 19.03 8.84 -13.83
C ALA A 84 18.74 7.56 -13.04
N VAL A 85 18.05 7.66 -11.91
CA VAL A 85 17.65 6.52 -11.07
C VAL A 85 16.54 5.72 -11.77
N ALA A 86 15.50 6.39 -12.26
CA ALA A 86 14.37 5.71 -12.90
C ALA A 86 14.79 4.95 -14.17
N GLU A 87 15.65 5.54 -15.01
CA GLU A 87 16.20 4.89 -16.21
C GLU A 87 17.05 3.67 -15.83
N TYR A 88 17.92 3.79 -14.83
CA TYR A 88 18.78 2.71 -14.39
C TYR A 88 17.98 1.54 -13.79
N VAL A 89 17.03 1.82 -12.91
CA VAL A 89 16.16 0.80 -12.32
C VAL A 89 15.31 0.12 -13.41
N SER A 90 14.74 0.89 -14.33
CA SER A 90 13.99 0.33 -15.47
C SER A 90 14.85 -0.55 -16.37
N ALA A 91 16.11 -0.19 -16.60
CA ALA A 91 17.07 -1.00 -17.35
C ALA A 91 17.36 -2.33 -16.64
N LEU A 92 17.59 -2.31 -15.32
CA LEU A 92 17.79 -3.52 -14.52
C LEU A 92 16.55 -4.43 -14.57
N PHE A 93 15.35 -3.88 -14.41
CA PHE A 93 14.10 -4.65 -14.50
C PHE A 93 13.86 -5.25 -15.88
N SER A 94 14.19 -4.50 -16.95
CA SER A 94 14.19 -5.05 -18.30
C SER A 94 15.10 -6.27 -18.37
N LEU A 95 16.35 -6.19 -17.91
CA LEU A 95 17.27 -7.32 -17.93
C LEU A 95 16.80 -8.50 -17.07
N ILE A 96 16.28 -8.23 -15.85
CA ILE A 96 15.71 -9.24 -14.95
C ILE A 96 14.55 -9.98 -15.63
N SER A 97 13.64 -9.27 -16.29
CA SER A 97 12.46 -9.86 -16.94
C SER A 97 12.84 -10.84 -18.06
N HIS A 98 13.96 -10.59 -18.74
CA HIS A 98 14.44 -11.49 -19.80
C HIS A 98 15.23 -12.69 -19.24
N HIS A 99 15.82 -12.56 -18.05
CA HIS A 99 16.66 -13.60 -17.43
C HIS A 99 16.31 -13.79 -15.94
N PRO A 100 15.08 -14.23 -15.63
CA PRO A 100 14.56 -14.24 -14.27
C PRO A 100 15.34 -15.19 -13.33
N SER A 101 15.88 -16.29 -13.85
CA SER A 101 16.61 -17.28 -13.03
C SER A 101 17.99 -16.81 -12.56
N ALA A 102 18.59 -15.82 -13.20
CA ALA A 102 19.97 -15.40 -12.92
C ALA A 102 20.06 -14.06 -12.18
N LEU A 103 19.03 -13.21 -12.28
CA LEU A 103 19.04 -11.85 -11.72
C LEU A 103 17.97 -11.64 -10.64
N SER A 104 17.13 -12.64 -10.34
CA SER A 104 16.13 -12.55 -9.27
C SER A 104 16.75 -12.29 -7.90
N SER A 105 17.95 -12.82 -7.62
CA SER A 105 18.65 -12.61 -6.36
C SER A 105 19.17 -11.17 -6.16
N LEU A 106 19.21 -10.34 -7.22
CA LEU A 106 19.50 -8.90 -7.10
C LEU A 106 18.29 -8.13 -6.55
N LEU A 107 17.07 -8.56 -6.90
CA LEU A 107 15.84 -7.80 -6.69
C LEU A 107 15.57 -7.42 -5.23
N PRO A 108 15.79 -8.28 -4.21
CA PRO A 108 15.65 -7.89 -2.81
C PRO A 108 16.58 -6.73 -2.42
N SER A 109 17.86 -6.83 -2.80
CA SER A 109 18.85 -5.78 -2.49
C SER A 109 18.57 -4.48 -3.23
N LEU A 110 18.04 -4.56 -4.45
CA LEU A 110 17.61 -3.41 -5.24
C LEU A 110 16.41 -2.71 -4.62
N LEU A 111 15.40 -3.47 -4.18
CA LEU A 111 14.23 -2.96 -3.47
C LEU A 111 14.64 -2.24 -2.19
N LEU A 112 15.43 -2.88 -1.33
CA LEU A 112 15.87 -2.31 -0.06
C LEU A 112 16.71 -1.04 -0.25
N SER A 113 17.64 -1.05 -1.22
CA SER A 113 18.43 0.14 -1.55
C SER A 113 17.55 1.28 -2.06
N TYR A 114 16.59 1.00 -2.93
CA TYR A 114 15.68 2.00 -3.46
C TYR A 114 14.76 2.58 -2.37
N ILE A 115 14.14 1.74 -1.54
CA ILE A 115 13.33 2.20 -0.39
C ILE A 115 14.19 3.04 0.54
N SER A 116 15.42 2.62 0.86
CA SER A 116 16.34 3.39 1.71
C SER A 116 16.66 4.76 1.11
N LEU A 117 16.90 4.85 -0.21
CA LEU A 117 17.13 6.12 -0.90
C LEU A 117 15.90 7.03 -0.85
N PHE A 118 14.70 6.46 -1.05
CA PHE A 118 13.43 7.18 -0.96
C PHE A 118 13.19 7.70 0.46
N THR A 119 13.20 6.82 1.46
CA THR A 119 12.89 7.18 2.85
C THR A 119 13.94 8.11 3.47
N SER A 120 15.20 8.05 3.01
CA SER A 120 16.25 9.01 3.40
C SER A 120 16.26 10.31 2.60
N ARG A 121 15.26 10.54 1.73
CA ARG A 121 15.10 11.73 0.86
C ARG A 121 16.35 12.00 -0.01
N LYS A 122 17.08 10.95 -0.38
CA LYS A 122 18.25 11.02 -1.28
C LYS A 122 17.87 10.99 -2.76
N ILE A 123 16.61 10.63 -3.05
CA ILE A 123 16.00 10.79 -4.37
C ILE A 123 14.76 11.67 -4.24
N PRO A 124 14.43 12.49 -5.25
CA PRO A 124 13.22 13.29 -5.22
C PRO A 124 11.95 12.43 -5.20
N HIS A 125 10.90 12.95 -4.57
CA HIS A 125 9.58 12.33 -4.57
C HIS A 125 8.75 12.98 -5.68
N ASP A 126 8.54 12.26 -6.78
CA ASP A 126 7.87 12.76 -7.97
C ASP A 126 7.21 11.59 -8.75
N HIS A 127 6.73 11.88 -9.96
CA HIS A 127 6.07 10.89 -10.79
C HIS A 127 7.00 9.75 -11.25
N HIS A 128 8.30 9.98 -11.41
CA HIS A 128 9.26 8.92 -11.78
C HIS A 128 9.52 7.99 -10.60
N SER A 129 9.60 8.54 -9.38
CA SER A 129 9.74 7.69 -8.20
C SER A 129 8.50 6.84 -7.95
N LEU A 130 7.30 7.38 -8.23
CA LEU A 130 6.05 6.61 -8.26
C LEU A 130 6.08 5.49 -9.32
N SER A 131 6.47 5.80 -10.57
CA SER A 131 6.56 4.78 -11.63
C SER A 131 7.53 3.65 -11.27
N THR A 132 8.65 4.01 -10.64
CA THR A 132 9.64 3.01 -10.18
C THR A 132 9.08 2.14 -9.05
N LEU A 133 8.36 2.72 -8.09
CA LEU A 133 7.68 1.96 -7.04
C LEU A 133 6.59 1.03 -7.62
N GLN A 134 5.83 1.49 -8.62
CA GLN A 134 4.84 0.66 -9.32
C GLN A 134 5.50 -0.52 -10.04
N LEU A 135 6.70 -0.33 -10.60
CA LEU A 135 7.47 -1.42 -11.19
C LEU A 135 7.85 -2.45 -10.13
N PHE A 136 8.31 -2.02 -8.94
CA PHE A 136 8.55 -2.95 -7.83
C PHE A 136 7.29 -3.74 -7.45
N VAL A 137 6.12 -3.08 -7.34
CA VAL A 137 4.84 -3.77 -7.02
C VAL A 137 4.59 -4.96 -7.95
N VAL A 138 4.84 -4.82 -9.25
CA VAL A 138 4.63 -5.88 -10.25
C VAL A 138 5.56 -7.08 -10.04
N HIS A 139 6.75 -6.85 -9.49
CA HIS A 139 7.79 -7.87 -9.31
C HIS A 139 7.95 -8.36 -7.88
N LEU A 140 7.12 -7.90 -6.92
CA LEU A 140 7.19 -8.32 -5.51
C LEU A 140 7.07 -9.84 -5.34
N ASP A 141 6.28 -10.53 -6.17
CA ASP A 141 6.11 -11.99 -6.13
C ASP A 141 7.40 -12.77 -6.46
N SER A 142 8.40 -12.10 -7.07
CA SER A 142 9.69 -12.71 -7.44
C SER A 142 10.79 -12.49 -6.39
N ILE A 143 10.49 -11.78 -5.29
CA ILE A 143 11.45 -11.44 -4.24
C ILE A 143 11.46 -12.54 -3.18
N GLU A 144 12.65 -12.87 -2.67
CA GLU A 144 12.81 -13.76 -1.53
C GLU A 144 12.02 -13.24 -0.32
N ILE A 145 11.12 -14.05 0.20
CA ILE A 145 10.16 -13.62 1.21
C ILE A 145 10.84 -13.19 2.52
N ALA A 146 11.98 -13.82 2.86
CA ALA A 146 12.80 -13.47 4.02
C ALA A 146 13.27 -11.98 4.03
N LYS A 147 13.29 -11.32 2.87
CA LYS A 147 13.70 -9.91 2.72
C LYS A 147 12.56 -8.91 2.73
N ILE A 148 11.31 -9.37 2.61
CA ILE A 148 10.13 -8.49 2.61
C ILE A 148 9.92 -7.78 3.96
N PRO A 149 10.11 -8.43 5.14
CA PRO A 149 10.02 -7.74 6.43
C PRO A 149 10.96 -6.53 6.55
N GLU A 150 12.21 -6.65 6.08
CA GLU A 150 13.16 -5.53 6.10
C GLU A 150 12.64 -4.32 5.28
N ALA A 151 11.97 -4.57 4.16
CA ALA A 151 11.36 -3.52 3.34
C ALA A 151 10.16 -2.87 4.03
N ILE A 152 9.31 -3.67 4.69
CA ILE A 152 8.16 -3.17 5.46
C ILE A 152 8.66 -2.29 6.62
N ASP A 153 9.65 -2.75 7.37
CA ASP A 153 10.18 -2.04 8.53
C ASP A 153 10.74 -0.66 8.16
N LEU A 154 11.44 -0.56 7.02
CA LEU A 154 11.90 0.73 6.47
C LEU A 154 10.74 1.68 6.15
N ILE A 155 9.63 1.17 5.62
CA ILE A 155 8.44 1.98 5.31
C ILE A 155 7.76 2.42 6.60
N ILE A 156 7.62 1.53 7.59
CA ILE A 156 7.00 1.84 8.87
C ILE A 156 7.79 2.90 9.63
N LEU A 157 9.13 2.81 9.62
CA LEU A 157 9.99 3.82 10.23
C LEU A 157 9.84 5.21 9.58
N TYR A 158 9.51 5.26 8.30
CA TYR A 158 9.36 6.49 7.52
C TYR A 158 7.98 7.16 7.67
N LEU A 159 6.96 6.46 8.19
CA LEU A 159 5.59 7.00 8.30
C LEU A 159 5.49 8.40 8.93
N PRO A 160 6.21 8.72 10.03
CA PRO A 160 6.13 10.06 10.64
C PRO A 160 6.59 11.19 9.72
N ASP A 161 7.40 10.88 8.71
CA ASP A 161 7.96 11.86 7.77
C ASP A 161 7.06 12.13 6.56
N VAL A 162 5.91 11.47 6.43
CA VAL A 162 4.97 11.64 5.31
C VAL A 162 4.18 12.95 5.47
N LYS A 163 4.56 13.98 4.70
CA LYS A 163 3.93 15.31 4.75
C LYS A 163 3.14 15.63 3.50
N ASP A 164 3.64 15.22 2.34
CA ASP A 164 3.06 15.50 1.03
C ASP A 164 2.58 14.22 0.30
N LEU A 165 1.80 14.38 -0.77
CA LEU A 165 1.21 13.25 -1.50
C LEU A 165 2.31 12.34 -2.07
N GLU A 166 3.40 12.94 -2.52
CA GLU A 166 4.54 12.27 -3.10
C GLU A 166 5.33 11.49 -2.05
N ASP A 167 5.42 11.98 -0.82
CA ASP A 167 6.02 11.23 0.30
C ASP A 167 5.26 9.91 0.55
N ALA A 168 3.95 9.89 0.31
CA ALA A 168 3.11 8.75 0.55
C ALA A 168 3.19 7.68 -0.57
N HIS A 169 3.92 7.92 -1.66
CA HIS A 169 4.04 6.98 -2.78
C HIS A 169 4.58 5.61 -2.37
N VAL A 170 5.52 5.55 -1.43
CA VAL A 170 6.13 4.27 -0.99
C VAL A 170 5.12 3.31 -0.34
N LEU A 171 4.01 3.84 0.19
CA LEU A 171 2.97 3.06 0.86
C LEU A 171 2.23 2.10 -0.08
N ILE A 172 2.32 2.28 -1.40
CA ILE A 172 1.70 1.36 -2.37
C ILE A 172 2.27 -0.07 -2.28
N LEU A 173 3.47 -0.23 -1.71
CA LEU A 173 4.10 -1.54 -1.52
C LEU A 173 3.47 -2.32 -0.36
N LEU A 174 2.97 -1.62 0.67
CA LEU A 174 2.57 -2.24 1.94
C LEU A 174 1.50 -3.34 1.79
N PRO A 175 0.37 -3.14 1.07
CA PRO A 175 -0.67 -4.17 1.00
C PRO A 175 -0.14 -5.49 0.45
N LYS A 176 0.63 -5.44 -0.64
CA LYS A 176 1.17 -6.62 -1.30
C LYS A 176 2.30 -7.26 -0.48
N CYS A 177 3.18 -6.47 0.13
CA CYS A 177 4.22 -6.99 1.02
C CYS A 177 3.62 -7.73 2.22
N LEU A 178 2.59 -7.16 2.87
CA LEU A 178 1.91 -7.80 3.99
C LEU A 178 1.20 -9.08 3.58
N GLU A 179 0.58 -9.11 2.39
CA GLU A 179 -0.04 -10.31 1.84
C GLU A 179 1.00 -11.42 1.60
N LEU A 180 2.15 -11.09 1.03
CA LEU A 180 3.25 -12.05 0.82
C LEU A 180 3.76 -12.63 2.12
N VAL A 181 3.97 -11.79 3.15
CA VAL A 181 4.36 -12.26 4.48
C VAL A 181 3.28 -13.17 5.07
N ARG A 182 2.00 -12.81 4.92
CA ARG A 182 0.87 -13.57 5.45
C ARG A 182 0.78 -14.97 4.87
N MET A 183 1.02 -15.10 3.57
CA MET A 183 0.93 -16.36 2.84
C MET A 183 2.19 -17.22 2.98
N SER A 184 3.25 -16.70 3.60
CA SER A 184 4.54 -17.37 3.69
C SER A 184 4.59 -18.38 4.84
N ASN A 185 5.25 -19.50 4.57
CA ASN A 185 5.65 -20.48 5.59
C ASN A 185 7.12 -20.29 6.04
N GLU A 186 7.87 -19.40 5.38
CA GLU A 186 9.30 -19.18 5.66
C GLU A 186 9.51 -18.22 6.84
N ILE A 187 8.55 -17.32 7.08
CA ILE A 187 8.60 -16.35 8.16
C ILE A 187 8.05 -17.00 9.43
N GLU A 188 8.81 -16.91 10.52
CA GLU A 188 8.33 -17.34 11.83
C GLU A 188 7.22 -16.39 12.30
N LYS A 189 6.06 -16.97 12.67
CA LYS A 189 4.90 -16.24 13.22
C LYS A 189 4.48 -15.03 12.36
N PRO A 190 4.13 -15.22 11.08
CA PRO A 190 3.85 -14.11 10.16
C PRO A 190 2.68 -13.25 10.61
N ILE A 191 1.70 -13.85 11.30
CA ILE A 191 0.54 -13.14 11.85
C ILE A 191 0.95 -12.21 13.00
N GLU A 192 1.86 -12.63 13.89
CA GLU A 192 2.34 -11.78 14.99
C GLU A 192 3.13 -10.58 14.45
N TYR A 193 3.94 -10.79 13.41
CA TYR A 193 4.66 -9.71 12.74
C TYR A 193 3.71 -8.74 12.01
N ILE A 194 2.74 -9.24 11.23
CA ILE A 194 1.75 -8.37 10.57
C ILE A 194 0.96 -7.55 11.59
N ASN A 195 0.59 -8.17 12.70
CA ASN A 195 -0.08 -7.49 13.81
C ASN A 195 0.76 -6.35 14.37
N SER A 196 2.07 -6.55 14.59
CA SER A 196 2.95 -5.49 15.09
C SER A 196 3.14 -4.35 14.08
N VAL A 197 3.15 -4.65 12.78
CA VAL A 197 3.17 -3.66 11.71
C VAL A 197 1.90 -2.81 11.72
N ILE A 198 0.72 -3.43 11.82
CA ILE A 198 -0.56 -2.71 11.89
C ILE A 198 -0.64 -1.89 13.19
N ASP A 199 -0.18 -2.43 14.32
CA ASP A 199 -0.13 -1.69 15.58
C ASP A 199 0.79 -0.46 15.47
N SER A 200 1.90 -0.58 14.74
CA SER A 200 2.81 0.55 14.48
C SER A 200 2.16 1.61 13.58
N LEU A 201 1.43 1.19 12.53
CA LEU A 201 0.63 2.08 11.69
C LEU A 201 -0.41 2.85 12.51
N LEU A 202 -1.13 2.16 13.41
CA LEU A 202 -2.17 2.76 14.25
C LEU A 202 -1.61 3.66 15.36
N LYS A 203 -0.44 3.36 15.92
CA LYS A 203 0.22 4.17 16.96
C LYS A 203 0.89 5.43 16.41
N CYS A 204 1.33 5.42 15.16
CA CYS A 204 1.97 6.57 14.52
C CYS A 204 0.99 7.76 14.39
N GLU A 205 1.48 9.00 14.50
CA GLU A 205 0.68 10.20 14.24
C GLU A 205 0.40 10.36 12.74
N TRP A 206 -0.84 10.67 12.37
CA TRP A 206 -1.23 10.78 10.96
C TRP A 206 -1.37 12.23 10.53
N SER A 207 -0.52 12.64 9.59
CA SER A 207 -0.76 13.85 8.80
C SER A 207 -2.06 13.72 7.99
N LYS A 208 -2.64 14.84 7.55
CA LYS A 208 -3.82 14.83 6.65
C LYS A 208 -3.58 13.93 5.44
N VAL A 209 -2.39 14.05 4.83
CA VAL A 209 -2.01 13.25 3.66
C VAL A 209 -1.90 11.76 4.00
N LEU A 210 -1.20 11.42 5.09
CA LEU A 210 -1.05 10.03 5.50
C LEU A 210 -2.41 9.40 5.80
N LEU A 211 -3.32 10.12 6.48
CA LEU A 211 -4.67 9.63 6.76
C LEU A 211 -5.44 9.31 5.48
N VAL A 212 -5.48 10.22 4.51
CA VAL A 212 -6.16 9.96 3.22
C VAL A 212 -5.55 8.75 2.53
N LYS A 213 -4.20 8.67 2.48
CA LYS A 213 -3.54 7.55 1.82
C LYS A 213 -3.78 6.22 2.51
N LEU A 214 -3.82 6.20 3.85
CA LEU A 214 -4.14 4.99 4.61
C LEU A 214 -5.57 4.54 4.34
N VAL A 215 -6.57 5.45 4.33
CA VAL A 215 -7.95 5.10 3.98
C VAL A 215 -8.06 4.55 2.55
N GLU A 216 -7.24 5.04 1.63
CA GLU A 216 -7.16 4.51 0.26
C GLU A 216 -6.64 3.07 0.23
N ILE A 217 -5.50 2.79 0.88
CA ILE A 217 -4.82 1.48 0.76
C ILE A 217 -5.36 0.42 1.72
N ILE A 218 -6.00 0.80 2.83
CA ILE A 218 -6.47 -0.14 3.87
C ILE A 218 -7.46 -1.17 3.33
N ARG A 219 -8.14 -0.84 2.23
CA ARG A 219 -9.06 -1.74 1.52
C ARG A 219 -8.39 -2.99 0.96
N ASP A 220 -7.08 -2.90 0.72
CA ASP A 220 -6.27 -3.98 0.15
C ASP A 220 -5.57 -4.79 1.26
N PHE A 221 -5.80 -4.47 2.54
CA PHE A 221 -5.29 -5.23 3.67
C PHE A 221 -6.28 -6.35 4.03
N SER A 222 -5.88 -7.58 3.75
CA SER A 222 -6.67 -8.79 4.00
C SER A 222 -6.64 -9.26 5.47
N CYS A 223 -5.72 -8.73 6.28
CA CYS A 223 -5.31 -9.28 7.58
C CYS A 223 -5.79 -8.49 8.80
N ILE A 224 -6.67 -7.51 8.63
CA ILE A 224 -7.12 -6.64 9.72
C ILE A 224 -8.32 -7.25 10.44
N ASP A 225 -8.15 -7.57 11.71
CA ASP A 225 -9.22 -8.05 12.57
C ASP A 225 -10.24 -6.96 12.93
N LYS A 226 -11.36 -7.37 13.52
CA LYS A 226 -12.48 -6.46 13.85
C LYS A 226 -12.09 -5.35 14.83
N TRP A 227 -11.24 -5.64 15.81
CA TRP A 227 -10.81 -4.65 16.80
C TRP A 227 -9.97 -3.55 16.12
N ARG A 228 -8.97 -3.95 15.32
CA ARG A 228 -8.12 -3.00 14.59
C ARG A 228 -8.88 -2.20 13.54
N LYS A 229 -9.89 -2.79 12.89
CA LYS A 229 -10.80 -2.03 12.00
C LYS A 229 -11.50 -0.90 12.76
N ARG A 230 -11.96 -1.16 13.98
CA ARG A 230 -12.60 -0.15 14.83
C ARG A 230 -11.60 0.93 15.24
N GLU A 231 -10.45 0.55 15.76
CA GLU A 231 -9.39 1.49 16.16
C GLU A 231 -8.93 2.37 14.99
N PHE A 232 -8.77 1.78 13.80
CA PHE A 232 -8.51 2.50 12.56
C PHE A 232 -9.58 3.55 12.27
N LEU A 233 -10.86 3.16 12.26
CA LEU A 233 -11.98 4.07 11.97
C LEU A 233 -12.10 5.16 13.03
N GLU A 234 -11.96 4.84 14.31
CA GLU A 234 -11.92 5.82 15.40
C GLU A 234 -10.82 6.86 15.17
N LYS A 235 -9.62 6.42 14.79
CA LYS A 235 -8.51 7.32 14.46
C LYS A 235 -8.79 8.17 13.22
N VAL A 236 -9.44 7.61 12.19
CA VAL A 236 -9.89 8.39 11.01
C VAL A 236 -10.87 9.49 11.42
N PHE A 237 -11.92 9.17 12.19
CA PHE A 237 -12.90 10.17 12.61
C PHE A 237 -12.32 11.23 13.56
N ASN A 238 -11.36 10.85 14.40
CA ASN A 238 -10.59 11.82 15.19
C ASN A 238 -9.74 12.74 14.29
N GLY A 239 -9.07 12.18 13.28
CA GLY A 239 -8.32 12.95 12.29
C GLY A 239 -9.20 13.91 11.48
N MET A 240 -10.40 13.49 11.07
CA MET A 240 -11.40 14.34 10.41
C MET A 240 -11.81 15.56 11.25
N ARG A 241 -11.73 15.46 12.59
CA ARG A 241 -12.07 16.56 13.49
C ARG A 241 -10.92 17.56 13.64
N ASN A 242 -9.69 17.06 13.63
CA ASN A 242 -8.52 17.84 14.02
C ASN A 242 -7.75 18.40 12.81
N ASN A 243 -7.76 17.72 11.67
CA ASN A 243 -6.80 17.94 10.59
C ASN A 243 -7.45 18.32 9.24
N PHE A 244 -8.78 18.32 9.14
CA PHE A 244 -9.50 18.52 7.88
C PHE A 244 -10.30 19.81 7.85
N GLU A 245 -10.26 20.50 6.72
CA GLU A 245 -11.19 21.58 6.42
C GLU A 245 -12.55 21.02 6.01
N MET A 246 -13.61 21.78 6.27
CA MET A 246 -14.98 21.31 6.03
C MET A 246 -15.21 20.88 4.56
N GLN A 247 -14.52 21.53 3.62
CA GLN A 247 -14.67 21.29 2.18
C GLN A 247 -14.05 19.98 1.70
N ASP A 248 -13.07 19.43 2.44
CA ASP A 248 -12.40 18.17 2.11
C ASP A 248 -13.19 16.95 2.62
N LEU A 249 -14.07 17.15 3.60
CA LEU A 249 -14.83 16.07 4.26
C LEU A 249 -15.66 15.22 3.29
N PRO A 250 -16.39 15.78 2.30
CA PRO A 250 -17.20 14.97 1.40
C PRO A 250 -16.38 13.93 0.63
N GLY A 251 -15.16 14.28 0.21
CA GLY A 251 -14.26 13.37 -0.50
C GLY A 251 -13.82 12.20 0.37
N LEU A 252 -13.42 12.47 1.60
CA LEU A 252 -13.03 11.43 2.56
C LEU A 252 -14.22 10.56 2.98
N VAL A 253 -15.40 11.15 3.22
CA VAL A 253 -16.62 10.38 3.52
C VAL A 253 -17.00 9.46 2.36
N TYR A 254 -16.85 9.92 1.11
CA TYR A 254 -17.04 9.06 -0.04
C TYR A 254 -16.09 7.86 -0.03
N GLN A 255 -14.80 8.07 0.24
CA GLN A 255 -13.82 6.98 0.36
C GLN A 255 -14.20 5.98 1.48
N LEU A 256 -14.65 6.48 2.64
CA LEU A 256 -15.13 5.64 3.74
C LEU A 256 -16.37 4.82 3.36
N LEU A 257 -17.31 5.39 2.61
CA LEU A 257 -18.49 4.65 2.13
C LEU A 257 -18.10 3.57 1.11
N VAL A 258 -17.14 3.85 0.24
CA VAL A 258 -16.59 2.88 -0.73
C VAL A 258 -15.81 1.78 0.01
N LEU A 259 -15.15 2.09 1.13
CA LEU A 259 -14.51 1.13 2.02
C LEU A 259 -15.56 0.26 2.76
N ALA A 260 -16.60 0.88 3.32
CA ALA A 260 -17.72 0.19 3.96
C ALA A 260 -18.43 -0.77 3.00
N SER A 261 -18.66 -0.38 1.74
CA SER A 261 -19.26 -1.24 0.71
C SER A 261 -18.45 -2.52 0.44
N LYS A 262 -17.17 -2.55 0.80
CA LYS A 262 -16.28 -3.73 0.75
C LYS A 262 -16.20 -4.46 2.11
N ASP A 263 -17.24 -4.39 2.92
CA ASP A 263 -17.35 -5.04 4.25
C ASP A 263 -16.27 -4.61 5.26
N PHE A 264 -15.75 -3.40 5.12
CA PHE A 264 -14.84 -2.81 6.10
C PHE A 264 -15.62 -1.91 7.07
N GLY A 265 -16.11 -2.51 8.16
CA GLY A 265 -16.74 -1.78 9.26
C GLY A 265 -17.98 -0.98 8.87
N LYS A 266 -18.93 -1.58 8.14
CA LYS A 266 -20.13 -0.89 7.62
C LYS A 266 -20.87 -0.10 8.68
N ARG A 267 -21.18 -0.75 9.81
CA ARG A 267 -21.87 -0.13 10.94
C ARG A 267 -21.05 1.00 11.53
N GLU A 268 -19.77 0.75 11.82
CA GLU A 268 -18.85 1.71 12.42
C GLU A 268 -18.65 2.96 11.53
N VAL A 269 -18.60 2.78 10.20
CA VAL A 269 -18.52 3.90 9.26
C VAL A 269 -19.80 4.74 9.27
N ILE A 270 -20.98 4.11 9.18
CA ILE A 270 -22.26 4.83 9.20
C ILE A 270 -22.47 5.55 10.53
N GLU A 271 -22.20 4.86 11.64
CA GLU A 271 -22.28 5.43 12.99
C GLU A 271 -21.32 6.60 13.15
N GLY A 272 -20.05 6.45 12.75
CA GLY A 272 -19.06 7.53 12.83
C GLY A 272 -19.43 8.75 11.99
N ILE A 273 -19.98 8.57 10.79
CA ILE A 273 -20.48 9.69 9.96
C ILE A 273 -21.62 10.41 10.70
N VAL A 274 -22.60 9.66 11.21
CA VAL A 274 -23.76 10.24 11.91
C VAL A 274 -23.33 11.00 13.18
N LEU A 275 -22.42 10.43 13.97
CA LEU A 275 -21.89 11.05 15.18
C LEU A 275 -21.00 12.26 14.89
N TYR A 276 -20.27 12.25 13.78
CA TYR A 276 -19.47 13.40 13.36
C TYR A 276 -20.35 14.61 13.02
N PHE A 277 -21.44 14.38 12.29
CA PHE A 277 -22.38 15.43 11.86
C PHE A 277 -23.53 15.69 12.84
N ASP A 278 -23.44 15.21 14.09
CA ASP A 278 -24.42 15.40 15.18
C ASP A 278 -24.60 16.87 15.65
N GLY A 279 -24.28 17.86 14.82
CA GLY A 279 -24.59 19.27 15.09
C GLY A 279 -23.74 19.96 16.18
N LYS A 280 -22.77 19.27 16.79
CA LYS A 280 -21.78 19.91 17.67
C LYS A 280 -20.84 20.85 16.93
N ILE A 281 -20.74 20.70 15.60
CA ILE A 281 -19.98 21.61 14.74
C ILE A 281 -20.92 22.75 14.34
N LYS A 282 -20.83 23.89 15.02
CA LYS A 282 -21.57 25.12 14.70
C LYS A 282 -21.16 25.62 13.31
N GLY A 283 -21.83 25.14 12.28
CA GLY A 283 -21.50 25.44 10.91
C GLY A 283 -22.50 26.41 10.27
N GLY A 284 -22.00 27.50 9.68
CA GLY A 284 -22.78 28.40 8.84
C GLY A 284 -23.26 27.72 7.54
N SER A 285 -23.57 28.53 6.51
CA SER A 285 -24.04 28.04 5.20
C SER A 285 -23.14 26.95 4.57
N ILE A 286 -21.82 27.06 4.77
CA ILE A 286 -20.82 26.13 4.22
C ILE A 286 -21.02 24.71 4.78
N MET A 287 -21.23 24.55 6.08
CA MET A 287 -21.41 23.22 6.67
C MET A 287 -22.69 22.56 6.17
N ARG A 288 -23.77 23.32 6.00
CA ARG A 288 -25.01 22.79 5.42
C ARG A 288 -24.82 22.29 3.97
N GLN A 289 -23.95 22.94 3.20
CA GLN A 289 -23.59 22.48 1.84
C GLN A 289 -22.76 21.19 1.89
N VAL A 290 -21.81 21.11 2.82
CA VAL A 290 -21.00 19.90 3.07
C VAL A 290 -21.90 18.73 3.49
N GLU A 291 -22.79 18.93 4.46
CA GLU A 291 -23.80 17.94 4.87
C GLU A 291 -24.68 17.51 3.70
N GLY A 292 -25.17 18.46 2.89
CA GLY A 292 -25.94 18.15 1.69
C GLY A 292 -25.20 17.25 0.69
N THR A 293 -23.90 17.50 0.52
CA THR A 293 -23.02 16.68 -0.34
C THR A 293 -22.78 15.30 0.27
N VAL A 294 -22.55 15.21 1.58
CA VAL A 294 -22.41 13.94 2.29
C VAL A 294 -23.70 13.12 2.19
N LEU A 295 -24.87 13.74 2.37
CA LEU A 295 -26.16 13.08 2.19
C LEU A 295 -26.35 12.52 0.78
N LEU A 296 -25.83 13.22 -0.24
CA LEU A 296 -25.82 12.74 -1.62
C LEU A 296 -24.90 11.52 -1.78
N HIS A 297 -23.67 11.56 -1.22
CA HIS A 297 -22.74 10.43 -1.25
C HIS A 297 -23.31 9.20 -0.55
N VAL A 298 -23.92 9.36 0.64
CA VAL A 298 -24.56 8.24 1.34
C VAL A 298 -25.75 7.70 0.53
N ASN A 299 -26.58 8.58 -0.06
CA ASN A 299 -27.69 8.13 -0.90
C ASN A 299 -27.21 7.32 -2.12
N PHE A 300 -26.12 7.75 -2.75
CA PHE A 300 -25.50 7.02 -3.86
C PHE A 300 -24.94 5.67 -3.38
N ALA A 301 -24.20 5.64 -2.27
CA ALA A 301 -23.65 4.41 -1.72
C ALA A 301 -24.75 3.40 -1.35
N VAL A 302 -25.83 3.83 -0.71
CA VAL A 302 -26.99 2.97 -0.37
C VAL A 302 -27.72 2.44 -1.61
N LYS A 303 -27.73 3.19 -2.72
CA LYS A 303 -28.28 2.69 -4.00
C LYS A 303 -27.43 1.57 -4.59
N GLN A 304 -26.11 1.65 -4.46
CA GLN A 304 -25.17 0.64 -4.95
C GLN A 304 -25.11 -0.57 -4.02
N ASP A 305 -25.04 -0.35 -2.71
CA ASP A 305 -25.05 -1.37 -1.66
C ASP A 305 -26.20 -1.12 -0.68
N PRO A 306 -27.35 -1.80 -0.85
CA PRO A 306 -28.49 -1.69 0.05
C PRO A 306 -28.19 -2.06 1.50
N SER A 307 -27.15 -2.85 1.79
CA SER A 307 -26.82 -3.21 3.18
C SER A 307 -26.41 -2.00 4.01
N LEU A 308 -25.81 -0.97 3.39
CA LEU A 308 -25.54 0.31 4.07
C LEU A 308 -26.83 1.00 4.52
N GLY A 309 -27.90 0.90 3.73
CA GLY A 309 -29.21 1.44 4.10
C GLY A 309 -29.80 0.72 5.31
N LEU A 310 -29.55 -0.58 5.44
CA LEU A 310 -29.95 -1.35 6.62
C LEU A 310 -29.18 -0.90 7.88
N GLU A 311 -27.88 -0.61 7.76
CA GLU A 311 -27.09 -0.07 8.88
C GLU A 311 -27.61 1.30 9.33
N VAL A 312 -27.96 2.20 8.40
CA VAL A 312 -28.58 3.51 8.72
C VAL A 312 -29.87 3.32 9.52
N LEU A 313 -30.76 2.42 9.07
CA LEU A 313 -32.01 2.13 9.78
C LEU A 313 -31.77 1.45 11.13
N GLY A 314 -30.79 0.54 11.18
CA GLY A 314 -30.43 -0.23 12.37
C GLY A 314 -29.86 0.64 13.49
N LEU A 315 -29.04 1.64 13.14
CA LEU A 315 -28.46 2.59 14.08
C LEU A 315 -29.55 3.30 14.89
N VAL A 316 -30.53 3.87 14.20
CA VAL A 316 -31.61 4.65 14.83
C VAL A 316 -32.58 3.79 15.62
N ARG A 317 -32.82 2.55 15.18
CA ARG A 317 -33.62 1.59 15.96
C ARG A 317 -32.93 1.16 17.25
N SER A 318 -31.59 1.13 17.24
CA SER A 318 -30.79 0.61 18.35
C SER A 318 -30.49 1.68 19.40
N ASP A 319 -30.31 2.94 19.01
CA ASP A 319 -30.07 4.05 19.94
C ASP A 319 -30.84 5.29 19.50
N SER A 320 -31.87 5.67 20.26
CA SER A 320 -32.64 6.88 20.00
C SER A 320 -31.81 8.16 20.20
N ARG A 321 -30.69 8.11 20.93
CA ARG A 321 -29.76 9.24 21.06
C ARG A 321 -28.98 9.51 19.79
N ALA A 322 -28.97 8.57 18.84
CA ALA A 322 -28.40 8.79 17.51
C ALA A 322 -29.32 9.67 16.62
N LEU A 323 -30.53 10.02 17.08
CA LEU A 323 -31.43 10.92 16.37
C LEU A 323 -31.01 12.38 16.56
N ASN A 324 -30.41 12.92 15.51
CA ASN A 324 -30.04 14.31 15.42
C ASN A 324 -30.49 14.92 14.11
N HIS A 325 -30.22 16.22 13.93
CA HIS A 325 -30.59 16.94 12.71
C HIS A 325 -30.13 16.23 11.43
N PHE A 326 -28.86 15.81 11.42
CA PHE A 326 -28.26 15.13 10.29
C PHE A 326 -28.86 13.73 10.07
N THR A 327 -29.08 12.95 11.13
CA THR A 327 -29.72 11.62 11.05
C THR A 327 -31.13 11.70 10.49
N ILE A 328 -31.92 12.70 10.88
CA ILE A 328 -33.25 12.92 10.32
C ILE A 328 -33.15 13.23 8.83
N ALA A 329 -32.27 14.15 8.43
CA ALA A 329 -32.02 14.48 7.03
C ALA A 329 -31.54 13.25 6.23
N LEU A 330 -30.72 12.39 6.84
CA LEU A 330 -30.24 11.15 6.26
C LEU A 330 -31.36 10.13 6.08
N LEU A 331 -32.22 9.91 7.07
CA LEU A 331 -33.37 9.02 6.96
C LEU A 331 -34.35 9.50 5.88
N LEU A 332 -34.65 10.81 5.82
CA LEU A 332 -35.46 11.39 4.76
C LEU A 332 -34.77 11.27 3.39
N SER A 333 -33.45 11.40 3.33
CA SER A 333 -32.67 11.18 2.11
C SER A 333 -32.78 9.73 1.64
N VAL A 334 -32.60 8.75 2.53
CA VAL A 334 -32.72 7.32 2.25
C VAL A 334 -34.16 6.92 1.90
N ALA A 335 -35.17 7.56 2.49
CA ALA A 335 -36.58 7.33 2.17
C ALA A 335 -36.91 7.60 0.69
N ARG A 336 -36.14 8.45 0.00
CA ARG A 336 -36.27 8.67 -1.46
C ARG A 336 -35.92 7.42 -2.29
N ILE A 337 -35.25 6.44 -1.70
CA ILE A 337 -34.97 5.16 -2.35
C ILE A 337 -36.18 4.26 -2.12
N ARG A 338 -36.89 3.90 -3.21
CA ARG A 338 -38.19 3.19 -3.17
C ARG A 338 -38.24 2.01 -2.18
N ARG A 339 -37.20 1.17 -2.15
CA ARG A 339 -37.13 -0.02 -1.27
C ARG A 339 -37.00 0.30 0.23
N PHE A 340 -36.55 1.50 0.58
CA PHE A 340 -36.36 1.95 1.96
C PHE A 340 -37.41 2.97 2.42
N SER A 341 -38.26 3.48 1.52
CA SER A 341 -39.26 4.52 1.81
C SER A 341 -40.09 4.20 3.06
N GLU A 342 -40.82 3.08 3.07
CA GLU A 342 -41.68 2.71 4.20
C GLU A 342 -40.87 2.45 5.48
N SER A 343 -39.73 1.76 5.36
CA SER A 343 -38.88 1.43 6.51
C SER A 343 -38.29 2.68 7.18
N ALA A 344 -37.79 3.64 6.40
CA ALA A 344 -37.19 4.87 6.89
C ALA A 344 -38.23 5.78 7.55
N ILE A 345 -39.39 5.97 6.91
CA ILE A 345 -40.50 6.74 7.49
C ILE A 345 -41.06 6.04 8.75
N GLY A 346 -41.15 4.71 8.75
CA GLY A 346 -41.55 3.93 9.91
C GLY A 346 -40.62 4.13 11.10
N VAL A 347 -39.30 4.11 10.89
CA VAL A 347 -38.31 4.39 11.95
C VAL A 347 -38.47 5.80 12.50
N LEU A 348 -38.60 6.81 11.62
CA LEU A 348 -38.84 8.20 12.04
C LEU A 348 -40.13 8.35 12.86
N ARG A 349 -41.22 7.68 12.44
CA ARG A 349 -42.50 7.73 13.14
C ARG A 349 -42.39 7.13 14.55
N THR A 350 -41.76 5.96 14.68
CA THR A 350 -41.55 5.31 15.98
C THR A 350 -40.70 6.17 16.89
N ALA A 351 -39.59 6.71 16.36
CA ALA A 351 -38.71 7.64 17.07
C ALA A 351 -39.46 8.87 17.61
N LEU A 352 -40.24 9.54 16.76
CA LEU A 352 -41.03 10.72 17.13
C LEU A 352 -42.09 10.39 18.19
N PHE A 353 -42.78 9.26 18.03
CA PHE A 353 -43.79 8.83 18.99
C PHE A 353 -43.18 8.56 20.37
N ASN A 354 -42.02 7.90 20.43
CA ASN A 354 -41.30 7.65 21.67
C ASN A 354 -40.86 8.97 22.32
N ALA A 355 -40.23 9.87 21.56
CA ALA A 355 -39.82 11.18 22.07
C ALA A 355 -41.00 12.01 22.64
N TYR A 356 -42.15 11.98 21.96
CA TYR A 356 -43.38 12.63 22.44
C TYR A 356 -43.90 11.99 23.72
N LYS A 357 -43.86 10.67 23.83
CA LYS A 357 -44.29 9.93 25.01
C LYS A 357 -43.39 10.28 26.21
N ASP A 358 -42.08 10.24 26.01
CA ASP A 358 -41.08 10.56 27.03
C ASP A 358 -41.19 12.01 27.50
N TYR A 359 -41.40 12.96 26.58
CA TYR A 359 -41.66 14.36 26.92
C TYR A 359 -42.91 14.53 27.80
N ASN A 360 -44.01 13.84 27.46
CA ASN A 360 -45.23 13.92 28.27
C ASN A 360 -45.05 13.29 29.66
N PHE A 361 -44.32 12.18 29.76
CA PHE A 361 -43.99 11.57 31.04
C PHE A 361 -43.11 12.49 31.90
N ALA A 362 -42.06 13.09 31.32
CA ALA A 362 -41.19 14.03 32.03
C ALA A 362 -41.98 15.24 32.55
N ARG A 363 -42.86 15.81 31.73
CA ARG A 363 -43.73 16.93 32.11
C ARG A 363 -44.72 16.59 33.22
N GLN A 364 -45.23 15.35 33.25
CA GLN A 364 -46.10 14.87 34.32
C GLN A 364 -45.34 14.58 35.61
N ALA A 365 -44.13 14.05 35.51
CA ALA A 365 -43.26 13.76 36.65
C ALA A 365 -42.72 15.05 37.31
N GLU A 366 -42.35 16.08 36.54
CA GLU A 366 -41.97 17.39 37.09
C GLU A 366 -43.05 18.02 37.99
N CYS A 367 -44.33 17.70 37.77
CA CYS A 367 -45.42 18.17 38.63
C CYS A 367 -45.52 17.45 40.00
N ASP A 368 -44.87 16.30 40.19
CA ASP A 368 -44.94 15.51 41.44
C ASP A 368 -43.71 15.70 42.36
N TRP A 369 -42.63 16.33 41.90
CA TRP A 369 -41.39 16.53 42.69
C TRP A 369 -41.23 17.95 43.27
N ASP A 370 -42.15 18.87 42.97
CA ASP A 370 -42.18 20.25 43.49
C ASP A 370 -43.17 20.43 44.67
N VAL A 371 -43.49 19.36 45.42
CA VAL A 371 -44.35 19.39 46.63
C VAL A 371 -43.59 19.01 47.89
#